data_AF-A0A1C0SFC2-F1
#
_entry.id   AF-A0A1C0SFC2-F1
#
_cell.length_a   1.000
_cell.length_b   1.000
_cell.length_c   1.000
_cell.angle_alpha   90.00
_cell.angle_beta   90.00
_cell.angle_gamma   90.00
#
_symmetry.space_group_name_H-M   'P 1'
#
loop_
_entity.id
_entity.type
_entity.pdbx_description
1 polymer ?
#
loop_
_entity_poly.entity_id
_entity_poly.type
_entity_poly.pdbx_seq_one_letter_code
_entity_poly.pdbx_strand_id
1 'polypeptide(L)'
;MSTTVRQIIKDAGGAEVIATAIVSLGGDISKDAVYKWSKTGIPDRHWPVIIGMTEYGPVELYGANCLARGVPLVLPLHSIEAA
;
A
#
# COMPACT_ATOMS: atom_id res chain seq x y z
N MET A 1 -8.53 2.52 -14.73
CA MET A 1 -7.35 3.26 -14.24
C MET A 1 -6.62 2.36 -13.26
N SER A 2 -5.30 2.21 -13.36
CA SER A 2 -4.52 1.38 -12.43
C SER A 2 -4.28 2.10 -11.10
N THR A 3 -4.59 1.47 -9.97
CA THR A 3 -4.30 2.00 -8.63
C THR A 3 -2.79 2.10 -8.43
N THR A 4 -2.30 3.28 -8.03
CA THR A 4 -0.86 3.51 -7.78
C THR A 4 -0.60 3.74 -6.31
N VAL A 5 0.63 3.50 -5.85
CA VAL A 5 1.02 3.78 -4.46
C VAL A 5 0.81 5.25 -4.10
N ARG A 6 1.04 6.16 -5.05
CA ARG A 6 0.80 7.60 -4.85
C ARG A 6 -0.67 7.89 -4.58
N GLN A 7 -1.57 7.22 -5.29
CA GLN A 7 -3.01 7.37 -5.10
C GLN A 7 -3.43 6.81 -3.73
N ILE A 8 -2.95 5.64 -3.36
CA ILE A 8 -3.19 5.04 -2.03
C ILE A 8 -2.72 5.97 -0.90
N ILE A 9 -1.51 6.53 -1.01
CA ILE A 9 -0.99 7.49 -0.02
C ILE A 9 -1.89 8.72 0.09
N LYS A 10 -2.40 9.22 -1.04
CA LYS A 10 -3.31 10.38 -1.07
C LYS A 10 -4.63 10.06 -0.39
N ASP A 11 -5.21 8.91 -0.68
CA ASP A 11 -6.54 8.51 -0.15
C ASP A 11 -6.47 8.13 1.33
N ALA A 12 -5.32 7.67 1.81
CA ALA A 12 -5.03 7.51 3.23
C ALA A 12 -4.84 8.84 3.99
N GLY A 13 -5.07 10.00 3.35
CA GLY A 13 -4.90 11.32 3.96
C GLY A 13 -3.47 11.89 3.87
N GLY A 14 -2.56 11.23 3.17
CA GLY A 14 -1.20 11.71 2.91
C GLY A 14 -0.12 11.09 3.80
N ALA A 15 1.14 11.33 3.41
CA ALA A 15 2.31 10.71 4.03
C ALA A 15 2.48 11.04 5.52
N GLU A 16 2.12 12.27 5.94
CA GLU A 16 2.19 12.70 7.34
C GLU A 16 1.23 11.88 8.21
N VAL A 17 -0.03 11.78 7.79
CA VAL A 17 -1.09 11.08 8.53
C VAL A 17 -0.73 9.59 8.68
N ILE A 18 -0.24 8.96 7.60
CA ILE A 18 0.24 7.57 7.65
C ILE A 18 1.38 7.41 8.66
N ALA A 19 2.38 8.29 8.61
CA ALA A 19 3.54 8.20 9.50
C ALA A 19 3.12 8.36 10.97
N THR A 20 2.25 9.34 11.27
CA THR A 20 1.68 9.52 12.61
C THR A 20 0.93 8.28 13.07
N ALA A 21 0.07 7.71 12.22
CA ALA A 21 -0.70 6.51 12.56
C ALA A 21 0.21 5.32 12.90
N ILE A 22 1.27 5.09 12.12
CA ILE A 22 2.24 4.01 12.36
C ILE A 22 2.99 4.25 13.68
N VAL A 23 3.42 5.49 13.95
CA VAL A 23 4.11 5.85 15.20
C VAL A 23 3.19 5.69 16.42
N SER A 24 1.93 6.09 16.32
CA SER A 24 0.94 5.90 17.40
C SER A 24 0.67 4.44 17.73
N LEU A 25 0.88 3.53 16.77
CA LEU A 25 0.78 2.08 16.96
C LEU A 25 2.09 1.43 17.43
N GLY A 26 3.11 2.24 17.77
CA GLY A 26 4.41 1.77 18.25
C GLY A 26 5.41 1.41 17.15
N GLY A 27 5.12 1.75 15.89
CA GLY A 27 6.07 1.65 14.78
C GLY A 27 7.05 2.83 14.73
N ASP A 28 8.05 2.72 13.85
CA ASP A 28 8.98 3.81 13.55
C ASP A 28 9.05 4.03 12.04
N ILE A 29 8.63 5.21 11.61
CA ILE A 29 8.71 5.63 10.21
C ILE A 29 8.64 7.16 10.08
N SER A 30 9.42 7.72 9.16
CA SER A 30 9.33 9.13 8.79
C SER A 30 8.39 9.34 7.59
N LYS A 31 7.79 10.53 7.49
CA LYS A 31 7.02 10.95 6.31
C LYS A 31 7.79 10.79 4.98
N ASP A 32 9.10 11.03 5.02
CA ASP A 32 9.97 10.92 3.84
C ASP A 32 10.14 9.47 3.40
N ALA A 33 10.14 8.52 4.35
CA ALA A 33 10.11 7.10 4.03
C ALA A 33 8.80 6.71 3.33
N VAL A 34 7.66 7.26 3.76
CA VAL A 34 6.36 7.05 3.11
C VAL A 34 6.36 7.61 1.68
N TYR A 35 6.91 8.80 1.45
CA TYR A 35 7.02 9.34 0.08
C TYR A 35 7.83 8.45 -0.87
N LYS A 36 8.86 7.76 -0.37
CA LYS A 36 9.69 6.84 -1.18
C LYS A 36 8.92 5.60 -1.64
N TRP A 37 7.82 5.24 -0.99
CA TRP A 37 6.98 4.10 -1.39
C TRP A 37 6.40 4.26 -2.79
N SER A 38 6.23 5.48 -3.29
CA SER A 38 5.85 5.73 -4.68
C SER A 38 6.79 5.09 -5.71
N LYS A 39 8.04 4.79 -5.32
CA LYS A 39 9.06 4.10 -6.13
C LYS A 39 9.32 2.67 -5.68
N THR A 40 9.24 2.39 -4.37
CA THR A 40 9.63 1.08 -3.82
C THR A 40 8.46 0.14 -3.52
N GLY A 41 7.23 0.65 -3.54
CA GLY A 41 6.09 0.00 -2.94
C GLY A 41 6.00 0.20 -1.43
N ILE A 42 4.82 -0.06 -0.89
CA ILE A 42 4.47 -0.06 0.53
C ILE A 42 4.95 -1.38 1.16
N PRO A 43 5.81 -1.37 2.18
CA PRO A 43 6.22 -2.57 2.88
C PRO A 43 5.04 -3.27 3.57
N ASP A 44 4.96 -4.60 3.44
CA ASP A 44 3.84 -5.44 3.90
C ASP A 44 3.48 -5.24 5.38
N ARG A 45 4.48 -5.02 6.24
CA ARG A 45 4.28 -4.70 7.67
C ARG A 45 3.40 -3.47 7.94
N HIS A 46 3.27 -2.56 6.97
CA HIS A 46 2.45 -1.36 7.08
C HIS A 46 1.08 -1.50 6.41
N TRP A 47 0.81 -2.61 5.72
CA TRP A 47 -0.47 -2.83 5.04
C TRP A 47 -1.67 -2.80 5.97
N PRO A 48 -1.65 -3.40 7.19
CA PRO A 48 -2.79 -3.33 8.10
C PRO A 48 -3.21 -1.88 8.42
N VAL A 49 -2.23 -0.98 8.56
CA VAL A 49 -2.50 0.45 8.81
C VAL A 49 -3.13 1.09 7.57
N ILE A 50 -2.59 0.85 6.37
CA ILE A 50 -3.14 1.40 5.13
C ILE A 50 -4.54 0.87 4.84
N ILE A 51 -4.78 -0.43 5.04
CA ILE A 51 -6.10 -1.05 4.89
C ILE A 51 -7.09 -0.45 5.90
N GLY A 52 -6.66 -0.18 7.13
CA GLY A 52 -7.52 0.48 8.13
C GLY A 52 -7.85 1.94 7.80
N MET A 53 -7.07 2.58 6.93
CA MET A 53 -7.20 3.99 6.56
C MET A 53 -7.86 4.21 5.19
N THR A 54 -8.06 3.16 4.39
CA THR A 54 -8.51 3.25 3.00
C THR A 54 -9.46 2.12 2.64
N GLU A 55 -10.07 2.18 1.46
CA GLU A 55 -10.88 1.07 0.92
C GLU A 55 -10.03 0.02 0.17
N TYR A 56 -8.71 0.20 0.11
CA TYR A 56 -7.82 -0.69 -0.63
C TYR A 56 -7.51 -1.96 0.18
N GLY A 57 -7.69 -3.11 -0.46
CA GLY A 57 -7.35 -4.41 0.11
C GLY A 57 -5.93 -4.88 -0.28
N PRO A 58 -5.52 -6.06 0.20
CA PRO A 58 -4.20 -6.63 -0.08
C PRO A 58 -3.90 -6.79 -1.58
N VAL A 59 -4.92 -7.09 -2.40
CA VAL A 59 -4.77 -7.28 -3.85
C VAL A 59 -4.41 -5.95 -4.52
N GLU A 60 -5.08 -4.87 -4.15
CA GLU A 60 -4.80 -3.53 -4.68
C GLU A 60 -3.43 -3.02 -4.23
N LEU A 61 -3.04 -3.28 -2.98
CA LEU A 61 -1.71 -2.90 -2.47
C LEU A 61 -0.60 -3.66 -3.19
N TYR A 62 -0.75 -4.97 -3.39
CA TYR A 62 0.17 -5.77 -4.19
C TYR A 62 0.23 -5.26 -5.64
N GLY A 63 -0.94 -5.03 -6.24
CA GLY A 63 -1.16 -4.32 -7.49
C GLY A 63 -0.26 -3.11 -7.68
N ALA A 64 -0.44 -2.16 -6.78
CA ALA A 64 0.27 -0.90 -6.76
C ALA A 64 1.78 -1.07 -6.54
N ASN A 65 2.19 -2.02 -5.68
CA ASN A 65 3.60 -2.31 -5.42
C ASN A 65 4.32 -2.86 -6.65
N CYS A 66 3.71 -3.79 -7.39
CA CYS A 66 4.26 -4.30 -8.64
C CYS A 66 4.44 -3.16 -9.65
N LEU A 67 3.43 -2.31 -9.81
CA LEU A 67 3.52 -1.13 -10.70
C LEU A 67 4.63 -0.17 -10.27
N ALA A 68 4.76 0.13 -8.98
CA ALA A 68 5.82 0.99 -8.47
C ALA A 68 7.23 0.43 -8.74
N ARG A 69 7.38 -0.89 -8.67
CA ARG A 69 8.67 -1.58 -8.89
C ARG A 69 8.93 -1.91 -10.37
N GLY A 70 7.97 -1.67 -11.26
CA GLY A 70 8.06 -2.11 -12.66
C GLY A 70 8.06 -3.62 -12.84
N VAL A 71 7.51 -4.37 -11.87
CA VAL A 71 7.40 -5.83 -11.92
C VAL A 71 6.04 -6.19 -12.53
N PRO A 72 5.98 -7.14 -13.50
CA PRO A 72 4.70 -7.63 -14.01
C PRO A 72 3.81 -8.15 -12.89
N LEU A 73 2.53 -7.78 -12.90
CA LEU A 73 1.56 -8.33 -11.97
C LEU A 73 1.32 -9.80 -12.30
N VAL A 74 1.93 -10.70 -11.52
CA VAL A 74 1.60 -12.13 -11.52
C VAL A 74 0.62 -12.35 -10.39
N LEU A 75 -0.63 -11.96 -10.59
CA LEU A 75 -1.70 -12.44 -9.71
C LEU A 75 -1.85 -13.94 -9.98
N PRO A 76 -1.84 -14.82 -8.96
CA PRO A 76 -2.25 -16.20 -9.18
C PRO A 76 -3.69 -16.15 -9.69
N LEU A 77 -3.87 -16.53 -10.95
CA LEU A 77 -5.14 -16.91 -11.54
C LEU A 77 -5.61 -18.20 -10.85
N HIS A 78 -5.97 -18.13 -9.57
CA HIS A 78 -6.83 -19.13 -8.97
C HIS A 78 -8.17 -18.48 -8.73
N SER A 79 -8.95 -18.59 -9.80
CA SER A 79 -10.39 -18.62 -9.82
C SER A 79 -10.95 -19.13 -8.51
N ILE A 80 -11.89 -18.35 -8.00
CA ILE A 80 -12.89 -18.78 -7.04
C ILE A 80 -13.70 -19.86 -7.77
N GLU A 81 -13.25 -21.11 -7.76
CA GLU A 81 -14.16 -22.24 -7.96
C GLU A 81 -14.83 -22.48 -6.62
N ALA A 82 -16.01 -21.88 -6.49
CA ALA A 82 -17.01 -22.34 -5.55
C ALA A 82 -17.35 -23.80 -5.91
N ALA A 83 -17.18 -24.70 -4.95
CA ALA A 83 -17.75 -26.04 -4.93
C ALA A 83 -18.46 -26.25 -3.59
#